data_AF-A0A328RB94-F1
#
_entry.id   AF-A0A328RB94-F1
#
_cell.length_a   1.000
_cell.length_b   1.000
_cell.length_c   1.000
_cell.angle_alpha   90.00
_cell.angle_beta   90.00
_cell.angle_gamma   90.00
#
_symmetry.space_group_name_H-M   'P 1'
#
loop_
_entity.id
_entity.type
_entity.pdbx_description
1 polymer ?
#
loop_
_entity_poly.entity_id
_entity_poly.type
_entity_poly.pdbx_seq_one_letter_code
_entity_poly.pdbx_strand_id
1 'polypeptide(L)'
;MANKKASKKDILKNKRNRIRNVHFKSLMKSSIKKAIDSIESKQEGRENLVRIALKQIDKTVSKGIIHKNSAARLKSSLAKKNTINKKESTAKKESTAKKTSTAKKTSTAKKASTTKKTVSTKK
;
A
#
# COMPACT_ATOMS: atom_id res chain seq x y z
N MET A 1 11.33 -13.62 -41.40
CA MET A 1 11.95 -14.78 -40.71
C MET A 1 13.36 -14.43 -40.29
N ALA A 2 13.85 -15.03 -39.20
CA ALA A 2 15.26 -14.92 -38.85
C ALA A 2 16.09 -15.86 -39.74
N ASN A 3 17.05 -15.31 -40.49
CA ASN A 3 17.84 -16.10 -41.44
C ASN A 3 19.13 -16.66 -40.79
N LYS A 4 19.69 -15.95 -39.81
CA LYS A 4 20.88 -16.39 -39.05
C LYS A 4 20.51 -17.40 -37.95
N LYS A 5 21.38 -18.39 -37.72
CA LYS A 5 21.20 -19.43 -36.68
C LYS A 5 20.99 -18.82 -35.29
N ALA A 6 21.80 -17.83 -34.91
CA ALA A 6 21.68 -17.12 -33.63
C ALA A 6 20.29 -16.47 -33.47
N SER A 7 19.82 -15.75 -34.49
CA SER A 7 18.53 -15.08 -34.48
C SER A 7 17.35 -16.05 -34.35
N LYS A 8 17.40 -17.23 -34.98
CA LYS A 8 16.38 -18.28 -34.79
C LYS A 8 16.33 -18.76 -33.33
N LYS A 9 17.49 -18.94 -32.69
CA LYS A 9 17.60 -19.31 -31.27
C LYS A 9 17.03 -18.22 -30.35
N ASP A 10 17.31 -16.95 -30.64
CA ASP A 10 16.81 -15.83 -29.84
C ASP A 10 15.29 -15.70 -29.91
N ILE A 11 14.67 -15.96 -31.08
CA ILE A 11 13.20 -15.99 -31.21
C ILE A 11 12.59 -17.04 -30.26
N LEU A 12 13.16 -18.24 -30.20
CA LEU A 12 12.67 -19.31 -29.31
C LEU A 12 12.81 -18.93 -27.84
N LYS A 13 13.96 -18.36 -27.45
CA LYS A 13 14.21 -17.87 -26.08
C LYS A 13 13.24 -16.75 -25.71
N ASN A 14 13.02 -15.80 -26.62
CA ASN A 14 12.11 -14.69 -26.42
C ASN A 14 10.66 -15.15 -26.30
N LYS A 15 10.22 -16.13 -27.10
CA LYS A 15 8.88 -16.72 -26.99
C LYS A 15 8.67 -17.35 -25.60
N ARG A 16 9.63 -18.15 -25.13
CA ARG A 16 9.59 -18.76 -23.79
C ARG A 16 9.52 -17.71 -22.68
N ASN A 17 10.41 -16.71 -22.73
CA ASN A 17 10.45 -15.65 -21.73
C ASN A 17 9.19 -14.77 -21.76
N ARG A 18 8.64 -14.50 -22.94
CA ARG A 18 7.40 -13.76 -23.12
C ARG A 18 6.23 -14.47 -22.44
N ILE A 19 6.04 -15.76 -22.69
CA ILE A 19 4.95 -16.55 -22.07
C ILE A 19 5.05 -16.48 -20.55
N ARG A 20 6.25 -16.72 -20.00
CA ARG A 20 6.50 -16.63 -18.55
C ARG A 20 6.17 -15.23 -18.00
N ASN A 21 6.67 -14.18 -18.66
CA ASN A 21 6.50 -12.81 -18.20
C ASN A 21 5.04 -12.35 -18.29
N VAL A 22 4.31 -12.75 -19.33
CA VAL A 22 2.88 -12.45 -19.49
C VAL A 22 2.08 -13.08 -18.36
N HIS A 23 2.31 -14.36 -18.05
CA HIS A 23 1.60 -15.06 -16.97
C HIS A 23 1.77 -14.38 -15.61
N PHE A 24 3.01 -14.09 -15.20
CA PHE A 24 3.24 -13.44 -13.91
C PHE A 24 2.75 -11.98 -13.87
N LYS A 25 2.88 -11.24 -14.98
CA LYS A 25 2.34 -9.88 -15.07
C LYS A 25 0.82 -9.87 -15.01
N SER A 26 0.13 -10.80 -15.66
CA SER A 26 -1.33 -10.88 -15.62
C SER A 26 -1.82 -11.25 -14.23
N LEU A 27 -1.23 -12.27 -13.60
CA LEU A 27 -1.55 -12.64 -12.22
C LEU A 27 -1.38 -11.46 -11.26
N MET A 28 -0.24 -10.78 -11.30
CA MET A 28 0.02 -9.61 -10.46
C MET A 28 -1.03 -8.52 -10.68
N LYS A 29 -1.31 -8.15 -11.93
CA LYS A 29 -2.31 -7.13 -12.26
C LYS A 29 -3.71 -7.52 -11.77
N SER A 30 -4.11 -8.76 -11.97
CA SER A 30 -5.41 -9.28 -11.51
C SER A 30 -5.51 -9.26 -9.99
N SER A 31 -4.48 -9.67 -9.26
CA SER A 31 -4.47 -9.61 -7.79
C SER A 31 -4.55 -8.17 -7.27
N ILE A 32 -3.84 -7.23 -7.90
CA ILE A 32 -3.89 -5.80 -7.54
C ILE A 32 -5.30 -5.25 -7.78
N LYS A 33 -5.91 -5.56 -8.94
CA LYS A 33 -7.27 -5.11 -9.25
C LYS A 33 -8.27 -5.61 -8.22
N LYS A 34 -8.28 -6.92 -7.93
CA LYS A 34 -9.13 -7.52 -6.89
C LYS A 34 -8.95 -6.86 -5.51
N ALA A 35 -7.71 -6.55 -5.13
CA ALA A 35 -7.45 -5.86 -3.86
C ALA A 35 -8.04 -4.45 -3.84
N ILE A 36 -7.86 -3.68 -4.93
CA ILE A 36 -8.43 -2.33 -5.06
C ILE A 36 -9.96 -2.38 -5.00
N ASP A 37 -10.58 -3.26 -5.79
CA ASP A 37 -12.04 -3.41 -5.83
C ASP A 37 -12.58 -3.76 -4.43
N SER A 38 -11.92 -4.66 -3.70
CA SER A 38 -12.32 -5.03 -2.32
C SER A 38 -12.19 -3.88 -1.30
N ILE A 39 -11.21 -3.01 -1.50
CA ILE A 39 -10.98 -1.83 -0.65
C ILE A 39 -12.08 -0.79 -0.90
N GLU A 40 -12.47 -0.60 -2.16
CA GLU A 40 -13.50 0.35 -2.59
C GLU A 40 -14.90 -0.14 -2.16
N SER A 41 -15.21 -1.42 -2.35
CA SER A 41 -16.49 -2.02 -1.94
C SER A 41 -16.60 -2.34 -0.44
N LYS A 42 -15.57 -2.09 0.36
CA LYS A 42 -15.54 -2.32 1.83
C LYS A 42 -15.93 -3.75 2.26
N GLN A 43 -15.58 -4.74 1.45
CA GLN A 43 -15.91 -6.14 1.70
C GLN A 43 -15.19 -6.73 2.92
N GLU A 44 -15.82 -7.70 3.58
CA GLU A 44 -15.19 -8.52 4.61
C GLU A 44 -14.08 -9.38 3.98
N GLY A 45 -12.92 -9.47 4.63
CA GLY A 45 -11.76 -10.19 4.09
C GLY A 45 -10.84 -9.41 3.13
N ARG A 46 -11.07 -8.11 2.91
CA ARG A 46 -10.18 -7.22 2.13
C ARG A 46 -8.71 -7.28 2.55
N GLU A 47 -8.42 -7.50 3.83
CA GLU A 47 -7.04 -7.60 4.33
C GLU A 47 -6.29 -8.81 3.75
N ASN A 48 -6.98 -9.94 3.58
CA ASN A 48 -6.40 -11.14 2.99
C ASN A 48 -6.11 -10.93 1.51
N LEU A 49 -7.01 -10.27 0.77
CA LEU A 49 -6.82 -9.94 -0.64
C LEU A 49 -5.62 -9.00 -0.84
N VAL A 50 -5.46 -8.01 0.03
CA VAL A 50 -4.29 -7.12 0.02
C VAL A 50 -3.00 -7.89 0.29
N ARG A 51 -2.99 -8.80 1.28
CA ARG A 51 -1.82 -9.65 1.57
C ARG A 51 -1.44 -10.53 0.37
N ILE A 52 -2.44 -11.11 -0.30
CA ILE A 52 -2.22 -11.91 -1.52
C ILE A 52 -1.61 -11.05 -2.64
N ALA A 53 -2.12 -9.82 -2.84
CA ALA A 53 -1.58 -8.91 -3.84
C ALA A 53 -0.12 -8.53 -3.56
N LEU A 54 0.22 -8.21 -2.29
CA LEU A 54 1.59 -7.94 -1.88
C LEU A 54 2.52 -9.14 -2.14
N LYS A 55 2.09 -10.34 -1.76
CA LYS A 55 2.84 -11.59 -2.02
C LYS A 55 3.09 -11.80 -3.50
N GLN A 56 2.14 -11.50 -4.37
CA GLN A 56 2.33 -11.63 -5.81
C GLN A 56 3.29 -10.59 -6.37
N ILE A 57 3.23 -9.33 -5.91
CA ILE A 57 4.19 -8.30 -6.30
C ILE A 57 5.61 -8.77 -5.98
N ASP A 58 5.85 -9.24 -4.76
CA ASP A 58 7.20 -9.66 -4.34
C ASP A 58 7.68 -10.92 -5.08
N LYS A 59 6.78 -11.87 -5.38
CA LYS A 59 7.09 -13.00 -6.25
C LYS A 59 7.49 -12.57 -7.66
N THR A 60 6.84 -11.56 -8.24
CA THR A 60 7.23 -11.07 -9.57
C THR A 60 8.59 -10.35 -9.59
N VAL A 61 8.96 -9.71 -8.47
CA VAL A 61 10.30 -9.12 -8.26
C VAL A 61 11.36 -10.20 -8.15
N SER A 62 11.14 -11.23 -7.33
CA SER A 62 12.13 -12.31 -7.15
C SER A 62 12.35 -13.10 -8.44
N LYS A 63 11.35 -13.16 -9.32
CA LYS A 63 11.49 -13.71 -10.68
C LYS A 63 12.15 -12.75 -11.68
N GLY A 64 12.48 -11.52 -11.29
CA GLY A 64 13.14 -10.52 -12.15
C GLY A 64 12.27 -9.93 -13.26
N ILE A 65 10.94 -10.00 -13.12
CA ILE A 65 10.00 -9.59 -14.18
C ILE A 65 9.68 -8.09 -14.10
N ILE A 66 9.70 -7.55 -12.89
CA ILE A 66 9.54 -6.12 -12.61
C ILE A 66 10.71 -5.62 -11.75
N HIS A 67 11.07 -4.35 -11.92
CA HIS A 67 12.12 -3.74 -11.12
C HIS A 67 11.64 -3.44 -9.69
N LYS A 68 12.56 -3.45 -8.72
CA LYS A 68 12.30 -3.17 -7.30
C LYS A 68 11.56 -1.84 -7.07
N ASN A 69 11.91 -0.80 -7.84
CA ASN A 69 11.26 0.51 -7.72
C ASN A 69 9.81 0.49 -8.24
N SER A 70 9.53 -0.28 -9.29
CA SER A 70 8.16 -0.45 -9.79
C SER A 70 7.31 -1.21 -8.77
N ALA A 71 7.87 -2.25 -8.13
CA ALA A 71 7.21 -2.94 -7.04
C ALA A 71 6.98 -2.04 -5.83
N ALA A 72 7.96 -1.23 -5.43
CA ALA A 72 7.84 -0.26 -4.33
C ALA A 72 6.72 0.75 -4.58
N ARG A 73 6.61 1.28 -5.82
CA ARG A 73 5.52 2.17 -6.23
C ARG A 73 4.15 1.51 -6.11
N LEU A 74 4.01 0.26 -6.57
CA LEU A 74 2.75 -0.50 -6.47
C LEU A 74 2.36 -0.76 -5.00
N LYS A 75 3.33 -1.16 -4.17
CA LYS A 75 3.11 -1.38 -2.73
C LYS A 75 2.70 -0.10 -2.02
N SER A 76 3.36 1.02 -2.29
CA SER A 76 3.02 2.33 -1.74
C SER A 76 1.62 2.78 -2.16
N SER A 77 1.25 2.61 -3.43
CA SER A 77 -0.08 2.97 -3.94
C SER A 77 -1.19 2.17 -3.23
N LEU A 78 -1.03 0.86 -3.10
CA LEU A 78 -1.99 0.01 -2.37
C LEU A 78 -2.10 0.40 -0.89
N ALA A 79 -0.97 0.67 -0.23
CA ALA A 79 -0.96 1.10 1.16
C ALA A 79 -1.71 2.43 1.35
N LYS A 80 -1.46 3.43 0.50
CA LYS A 80 -2.14 4.73 0.54
C LYS A 80 -3.66 4.57 0.44
N LYS A 81 -4.15 3.80 -0.54
CA LYS A 81 -5.59 3.54 -0.71
C LYS A 81 -6.20 2.89 0.54
N ASN A 82 -5.54 1.89 1.12
CA ASN A 82 -6.02 1.25 2.34
C ASN A 82 -6.07 2.21 3.56
N THR A 83 -5.09 3.12 3.67
CA THR A 83 -5.03 4.10 4.77
C THR A 83 -6.07 5.21 4.68
N ILE A 84 -6.36 5.71 3.47
CA ILE A 84 -7.39 6.75 3.25
C ILE A 84 -8.75 6.24 3.73
N ASN A 85 -9.12 5.02 3.33
CA ASN A 85 -10.40 4.41 3.73
C ASN A 85 -10.48 4.13 5.24
N LYS A 86 -9.33 3.88 5.90
CA LYS A 86 -9.27 3.76 7.36
C LYS A 86 -9.52 5.10 8.07
N LYS A 87 -9.05 6.23 7.51
CA LYS A 87 -9.30 7.57 8.07
C LYS A 87 -10.77 7.98 7.96
N GLU A 88 -11.44 7.62 6.87
CA GLU A 88 -12.87 7.87 6.70
C GLU A 88 -13.75 7.09 7.70
N SER A 89 -13.34 5.87 8.08
CA SER A 89 -14.06 5.08 9.08
C SER A 89 -13.80 5.55 10.52
N THR A 90 -12.61 6.10 10.81
CA THR A 90 -12.33 6.72 12.13
C THR A 90 -13.03 8.06 12.31
N ALA A 91 -13.12 8.89 11.26
CA ALA A 91 -13.80 10.18 11.32
C ALA A 91 -15.33 10.07 11.58
N LYS A 92 -15.98 8.99 11.08
CA LYS A 92 -17.40 8.70 11.40
C LYS A 92 -17.64 8.19 12.84
N LYS A 93 -16.62 7.61 13.50
CA LYS A 93 -16.70 7.17 14.90
C LYS A 93 -16.50 8.32 15.88
N GLU A 94 -15.73 9.34 15.51
CA GLU A 94 -15.50 10.52 16.34
C GLU A 94 -16.71 11.46 16.39
N SER A 95 -17.54 11.53 15.34
CA SER A 95 -18.77 12.35 15.34
C SER A 95 -19.90 11.76 16.19
N THR A 96 -19.96 10.45 16.40
CA THR A 96 -20.94 9.79 17.29
C THR A 96 -20.51 9.78 18.76
N ALA A 97 -19.21 9.86 19.05
CA ALA A 97 -18.67 9.94 20.42
C ALA A 97 -18.67 11.36 21.02
N LYS A 98 -18.82 12.42 20.21
CA LYS A 98 -18.83 13.82 20.69
C LYS A 98 -20.18 14.30 21.24
N LYS A 99 -21.27 13.52 21.08
CA LYS A 99 -22.62 13.87 21.58
C LYS A 99 -22.87 13.48 23.05
N THR A 100 -22.00 12.67 23.66
CA THR A 100 -22.18 12.15 25.04
C THR A 100 -21.19 12.72 26.06
N SER A 101 -20.31 13.65 25.68
CA SER A 101 -19.21 14.14 26.55
C SER A 101 -19.27 15.62 26.93
N THR A 102 -20.32 16.37 26.58
CA THR A 102 -20.43 17.82 26.87
C THR A 102 -21.19 18.18 28.14
N ALA A 103 -21.68 17.22 28.93
CA ALA A 103 -22.24 17.47 30.25
C ALA A 103 -21.30 16.90 31.32
N LYS A 104 -20.81 17.77 32.23
CA LYS A 104 -20.10 17.46 33.49
C LYS A 104 -18.55 17.56 33.46
N LYS A 105 -18.03 18.79 33.52
CA LYS A 105 -17.21 19.28 34.66
C LYS A 105 -16.86 20.77 34.50
N THR A 106 -17.60 21.62 35.22
CA THR A 106 -17.21 22.96 35.64
C THR A 106 -16.45 22.88 36.98
N SER A 107 -15.73 23.97 37.35
CA SER A 107 -14.87 24.22 38.53
C SER A 107 -13.41 23.72 38.39
N THR A 108 -12.35 24.50 38.61
CA THR A 108 -12.12 25.83 39.21
C THR A 108 -10.68 26.30 38.84
N ALA A 109 -10.39 27.57 39.12
CA ALA A 109 -9.35 28.38 38.49
C ALA A 109 -7.96 28.39 39.18
N LYS A 110 -6.93 28.74 38.39
CA LYS A 110 -5.88 29.77 38.66
C LYS A 110 -4.71 29.48 39.64
N LYS A 111 -3.48 29.36 39.10
CA LYS A 111 -2.22 30.07 39.48
C LYS A 111 -1.06 29.58 38.57
N ALA A 112 -0.57 30.38 37.62
CA ALA A 112 0.52 31.38 37.71
C ALA A 112 1.94 30.82 37.49
N SER A 113 2.54 31.26 36.36
CA SER A 113 3.93 31.71 36.13
C SER A 113 5.12 30.91 36.68
N THR A 114 6.02 30.44 35.80
CA THR A 114 7.40 30.96 35.73
C THR A 114 8.11 30.58 34.42
N THR A 115 9.01 31.47 34.00
CA THR A 115 9.73 31.58 32.73
C THR A 115 11.12 30.92 32.75
N LYS A 116 11.59 30.55 31.54
CA LYS A 116 12.99 30.39 31.07
C LYS A 116 13.93 29.39 31.76
N LYS A 117 14.43 28.41 30.98
CA LYS A 117 15.87 28.30 30.67
C LYS A 117 16.14 27.40 29.45
N THR A 118 16.66 28.00 28.39
CA THR A 118 17.38 27.35 27.28
C THR A 118 18.74 26.87 27.76
N VAL A 119 19.17 25.65 27.44
CA VAL A 119 20.59 25.32 27.28
C VAL A 119 20.75 24.33 26.12
N SER A 120 21.21 24.86 25.00
CA SER A 120 21.98 24.15 23.99
C SER A 120 23.28 23.65 24.62
N THR A 121 23.64 22.38 24.43
CA THR A 121 25.06 21.98 24.42
C THR A 121 25.31 20.93 23.35
N LYS A 122 26.41 21.16 22.66
CA LYS A 122 26.94 20.52 21.46
C LYS A 122 28.12 19.66 21.92
N LYS A 123 28.26 18.46 21.39
CA LYS A 123 29.56 17.82 21.13
C LYS A 123 29.38 16.85 19.97
#